data_AF-A0A419KUM4-F1
#
_entry.id   AF-A0A419KUM4-F1
#
_cell.length_a   1.000
_cell.length_b   1.000
_cell.length_c   1.000
_cell.angle_alpha   90.00
_cell.angle_beta   90.00
_cell.angle_gamma   90.00
#
_symmetry.space_group_name_H-M   'P 1'
#
loop_
_entity.id
_entity.type
_entity.pdbx_description
1 polymer ?
#
loop_
_entity_poly.entity_id
_entity_poly.type
_entity_poly.pdbx_seq_one_letter_code
_entity_poly.pdbx_strand_id
1 'polypeptide(L)'
;MISTDPWVWLSALLTLAIFSMLLGDNKFFRWAEATYTATVIGHSVVTGLLTLKDRFYPLYTGQKPILIIPLILGITSLFVVWRRYAWVSTVAMALMIGVGTGISIRTLIATDVVGNVRAVISETAKVLEGSPATRLGYFIRIVFTICALLYFLFILVPKGGPGGKFFNYIATIGKYALIVYMGIAIGNTIQQFVGTATVAIDRLISTWLGLS
;
A
#
# COMPACT_ATOMS: atom_id res chain seq x y z
N MET A 1 9.86 -34.03 7.74
CA MET A 1 9.60 -34.49 9.13
C MET A 1 8.65 -33.49 9.75
N ILE A 2 7.55 -33.92 10.39
CA ILE A 2 6.58 -32.98 10.95
C ILE A 2 7.26 -32.09 12.00
N SER A 3 7.01 -30.78 11.98
CA SER A 3 7.64 -29.84 12.91
C SER A 3 7.23 -30.15 14.36
N THR A 4 8.18 -30.07 15.29
CA THR A 4 7.96 -30.29 16.73
C THR A 4 7.64 -29.01 17.49
N ASP A 5 7.68 -27.84 16.83
CA ASP A 5 7.52 -26.56 17.49
C ASP A 5 6.04 -26.20 17.71
N PRO A 6 5.61 -25.95 18.97
CA PRO A 6 4.21 -25.59 19.27
C PRO A 6 3.71 -24.34 18.53
N TRP A 7 4.62 -23.40 18.24
CA TRP A 7 4.32 -22.18 17.49
C TRP A 7 4.00 -22.45 16.02
N VAL A 8 4.66 -23.45 15.41
CA VAL A 8 4.41 -23.85 14.02
C VAL A 8 3.06 -24.53 13.91
N TRP A 9 2.71 -25.38 14.88
CA TRP A 9 1.38 -25.99 14.99
C TRP A 9 0.27 -24.95 15.16
N LEU A 10 0.46 -23.99 16.06
CA LEU A 10 -0.49 -22.90 16.26
C LEU A 10 -0.69 -22.10 14.97
N SER A 11 0.41 -21.71 14.29
CA SER A 11 0.31 -20.98 13.03
C SER A 11 -0.36 -21.80 11.94
N ALA A 12 -0.07 -23.10 11.82
CA ALA A 12 -0.68 -23.97 10.82
C ALA A 12 -2.19 -24.12 11.03
N LEU A 13 -2.62 -24.32 12.28
CA LEU A 13 -4.04 -24.40 12.63
C LEU A 13 -4.79 -23.09 12.37
N LEU A 14 -4.19 -21.93 12.68
CA LEU A 14 -4.75 -20.62 12.35
C LEU A 14 -4.85 -20.41 10.84
N THR A 15 -3.83 -20.79 10.08
CA THR A 15 -3.85 -20.69 8.61
C THR A 15 -4.94 -21.59 8.01
N LEU A 16 -5.10 -22.83 8.49
CA LEU A 16 -6.20 -23.71 8.07
C LEU A 16 -7.58 -23.15 8.45
N ALA A 17 -7.71 -22.57 9.65
CA ALA A 17 -8.96 -21.95 10.09
C ALA A 17 -9.36 -20.76 9.21
N ILE A 18 -8.39 -19.98 8.71
CA ILE A 18 -8.64 -18.89 7.76
C ILE A 18 -9.00 -19.45 6.37
N PHE A 19 -8.30 -20.47 5.89
CA PHE A 19 -8.65 -21.13 4.62
C PHE A 19 -10.03 -21.80 4.66
N SER A 20 -10.56 -22.14 5.84
CA SER A 20 -11.94 -22.63 5.96
C SER A 20 -12.98 -21.62 5.44
N MET A 21 -12.64 -20.33 5.29
CA MET A 21 -13.51 -19.34 4.66
C MET A 21 -13.90 -19.73 3.22
N LEU A 22 -13.02 -20.45 2.50
CA LEU A 22 -13.31 -20.92 1.13
C LEU A 22 -14.45 -21.95 1.09
N LEU A 23 -14.72 -22.64 2.20
CA LEU A 23 -15.76 -23.66 2.32
C LEU A 23 -17.08 -23.10 2.89
N GLY A 24 -17.13 -21.81 3.24
CA GLY A 24 -18.29 -21.12 3.83
C GLY A 24 -18.07 -20.64 5.27
N ASP A 25 -19.10 -20.02 5.85
CA ASP A 25 -19.08 -19.47 7.22
C ASP A 25 -19.10 -20.58 8.29
N ASN A 26 -17.92 -21.08 8.65
CA ASN A 26 -17.75 -22.06 9.72
C ASN A 26 -17.44 -21.39 11.07
N LYS A 27 -17.87 -22.02 12.18
CA LYS A 27 -17.57 -21.55 13.55
C LYS A 27 -16.07 -21.40 13.81
N PHE A 28 -15.25 -22.26 13.18
CA PHE A 28 -13.79 -22.20 13.24
C PHE A 28 -13.21 -20.94 12.60
N PHE A 29 -13.75 -20.51 11.46
CA PHE A 29 -13.33 -19.27 10.81
C PHE A 29 -13.65 -18.06 11.68
N ARG A 30 -14.89 -17.98 12.21
CA ARG A 30 -15.31 -16.88 13.10
C ARG A 30 -14.46 -16.79 14.37
N TRP A 31 -14.01 -17.92 14.92
CA TRP A 31 -13.10 -17.94 16.05
C TRP A 31 -11.72 -17.38 15.67
N ALA A 32 -11.14 -17.85 14.56
CA ALA A 32 -9.85 -17.38 14.07
C ALA A 32 -9.88 -15.86 13.74
N GLU A 33 -10.96 -15.38 13.14
CA GLU A 33 -11.17 -13.96 12.85
C GLU A 33 -11.25 -13.12 14.14
N ALA A 34 -11.97 -13.60 15.16
CA ALA A 34 -12.06 -12.93 16.45
C ALA A 34 -10.70 -12.87 17.17
N THR A 35 -9.94 -13.98 17.18
CA THR A 35 -8.60 -14.04 17.77
C THR A 35 -7.60 -13.15 17.02
N TYR A 36 -7.66 -13.13 15.68
CA TYR A 36 -6.85 -12.24 14.87
C TYR A 36 -7.14 -10.77 15.17
N THR A 37 -8.41 -10.39 15.16
CA THR A 37 -8.84 -9.01 15.44
C THR A 37 -8.47 -8.59 16.86
N ALA A 38 -8.64 -9.46 17.86
CA ALA A 38 -8.22 -9.21 19.24
C ALA A 38 -6.70 -8.99 19.36
N THR A 39 -5.90 -9.78 18.64
CA THR A 39 -4.44 -9.65 18.63
C THR A 39 -4.01 -8.34 17.98
N VAL A 40 -4.63 -7.95 16.86
CA VAL A 40 -4.37 -6.67 16.18
C VAL A 40 -4.70 -5.50 17.09
N ILE A 41 -5.85 -5.55 17.78
CA ILE A 41 -6.24 -4.51 18.74
C ILE A 41 -5.24 -4.45 19.90
N GLY A 42 -4.88 -5.60 20.49
CA GLY A 42 -3.91 -5.67 21.58
C GLY A 42 -2.53 -5.11 21.19
N HIS A 43 -2.02 -5.49 20.01
CA HIS A 43 -0.78 -4.95 19.47
C HIS A 43 -0.85 -3.44 19.23
N SER A 44 -1.97 -2.94 18.71
CA SER A 44 -2.19 -1.51 18.47
C SER A 44 -2.19 -0.70 19.77
N VAL A 45 -2.76 -1.24 20.85
CA VAL A 45 -2.73 -0.60 22.17
C VAL A 45 -1.31 -0.52 22.73
N VAL A 46 -0.54 -1.61 22.66
CA VAL A 46 0.84 -1.66 23.16
C VAL A 46 1.76 -0.71 22.38
N THR A 47 1.69 -0.73 21.05
CA THR A 47 2.46 0.18 20.21
C THR A 47 2.05 1.64 20.42
N GLY A 48 0.76 1.91 20.66
CA GLY A 48 0.26 3.22 21.10
C GLY A 48 0.92 3.69 22.40
N LEU A 49 0.98 2.84 23.43
CA LEU A 49 1.61 3.15 24.72
C LEU A 49 3.12 3.38 24.61
N LEU A 50 3.82 2.59 23.80
CA LEU A 50 5.26 2.80 23.55
C LEU A 50 5.50 4.12 22.81
N THR A 51 4.69 4.42 21.80
CA THR A 51 4.75 5.68 21.05
C THR A 51 4.45 6.89 21.94
N LEU A 52 3.51 6.75 22.88
CA LEU A 52 3.27 7.75 23.93
C LEU A 52 4.54 7.97 24.73
N LYS A 53 5.11 6.90 25.33
CA LYS A 53 6.34 6.97 26.14
C LYS A 53 7.50 7.64 25.41
N ASP A 54 7.76 7.25 24.16
CA ASP A 54 8.85 7.78 23.35
C ASP A 54 8.64 9.26 22.96
N ARG A 55 7.38 9.72 22.89
CA ARG A 55 7.04 11.13 22.65
C ARG A 55 7.00 11.96 23.93
N PHE A 56 6.76 11.36 25.10
CA PHE A 56 6.83 12.04 26.41
C PHE A 56 8.27 12.32 26.86
N TYR A 57 9.22 11.42 26.59
CA TYR A 57 10.62 11.58 26.99
C TYR A 57 11.29 12.89 26.49
N PRO A 58 11.16 13.29 25.21
CA PRO A 58 11.74 14.54 24.70
C PRO A 58 11.02 15.83 25.15
N LEU A 59 9.82 15.75 25.75
CA LEU A 59 9.18 16.92 26.35
C LEU A 59 9.87 17.35 27.65
N TYR A 60 10.39 16.39 28.42
CA TYR A 60 11.08 16.68 29.68
C TYR A 60 12.47 17.29 29.45
N THR A 61 13.11 16.97 28.31
CA THR A 61 14.44 17.48 27.93
C THR A 61 14.40 18.83 27.18
N GLY A 62 13.21 19.40 26.94
CA GLY A 62 13.05 20.78 26.48
C GLY A 62 13.41 21.08 25.02
N GLN A 63 13.72 20.09 24.17
CA GLN A 63 14.26 20.37 22.83
C GLN A 63 13.22 20.69 21.75
N LYS A 64 11.92 20.36 21.91
CA LYS A 64 10.88 20.60 20.88
C LYS A 64 9.47 20.83 21.46
N PRO A 65 9.01 22.08 21.66
CA PRO A 65 7.66 22.38 22.17
C PRO A 65 6.51 22.01 21.20
N ILE A 66 6.81 21.73 19.93
CA ILE A 66 5.83 21.30 18.91
C ILE A 66 5.19 19.93 19.23
N LEU A 67 5.80 19.14 20.12
CA LEU A 67 5.35 17.80 20.52
C LEU A 67 4.17 17.82 21.51
N ILE A 68 3.74 19.00 21.98
CA ILE A 68 2.56 19.16 22.84
C ILE A 68 1.26 18.77 22.11
N ILE A 69 1.15 19.05 20.81
CA ILE A 69 -0.04 18.73 20.01
C ILE A 69 -0.23 17.20 19.90
N PRO A 70 0.77 16.39 19.51
CA PRO A 70 0.70 14.92 19.55
C PRO A 70 0.37 14.34 20.93
N LEU A 71 0.75 15.02 22.01
CA LEU A 71 0.54 14.57 23.39
C LEU A 71 -0.90 14.75 23.83
N ILE A 72 -1.49 15.90 23.53
CA ILE A 72 -2.93 16.14 23.74
C ILE A 72 -3.74 15.12 22.93
N LEU A 73 -3.36 14.88 21.68
CA LEU A 73 -4.03 13.89 20.81
C LEU A 73 -3.84 12.44 21.28
N GLY A 74 -2.69 12.12 21.86
CA GLY A 74 -2.42 10.81 22.45
C GLY A 74 -3.28 10.56 23.70
N ILE A 75 -3.43 11.58 24.55
CA ILE A 75 -4.30 11.51 25.73
C ILE A 75 -5.77 11.42 25.31
N THR A 76 -6.22 12.17 24.30
CA THR A 76 -7.60 12.08 23.80
C THR A 76 -7.89 10.70 23.18
N SER A 77 -6.88 10.05 22.56
CA SER A 77 -7.01 8.70 22.01
C SER A 77 -7.31 7.64 23.09
N LEU A 78 -6.70 7.76 24.29
CA LEU A 78 -6.91 6.81 25.41
C LEU A 78 -8.37 6.74 25.89
N PHE A 79 -9.17 7.79 25.66
CA PHE A 79 -10.59 7.79 26.03
C PHE A 79 -11.46 6.87 25.16
N VAL A 80 -10.90 6.18 24.15
CA VAL A 80 -11.62 5.20 23.33
C VAL A 80 -12.18 4.04 24.15
N VAL A 81 -11.57 3.73 25.30
CA VAL A 81 -11.98 2.63 26.19
C VAL A 81 -13.30 2.94 26.90
N TRP A 82 -13.60 4.22 27.16
CA TRP A 82 -14.84 4.61 27.84
C TRP A 82 -15.93 5.01 26.84
N ARG A 83 -17.01 4.20 26.77
CA ARG A 83 -18.19 4.48 25.92
C ARG A 83 -18.76 5.90 26.08
N ARG A 84 -18.66 6.51 27.26
CA ARG A 84 -19.16 7.88 27.54
C ARG A 84 -18.27 9.00 26.98
N TYR A 85 -16.97 8.77 26.83
CA TYR A 85 -15.99 9.76 26.36
C TYR A 85 -15.37 9.42 25.01
N ALA A 86 -15.86 8.36 24.35
CA ALA A 86 -15.38 7.91 23.05
C ALA A 86 -15.39 9.02 21.97
N TRP A 87 -16.31 10.00 22.07
CA TRP A 87 -16.38 11.14 21.15
C TRP A 87 -15.11 12.00 21.12
N VAL A 88 -14.39 12.07 22.25
CA VAL A 88 -13.13 12.83 22.37
C VAL A 88 -12.01 12.14 21.59
N SER A 89 -12.03 10.81 21.54
CA SER A 89 -11.07 10.01 20.76
C SER A 89 -11.29 10.18 19.25
N THR A 90 -12.53 10.42 18.80
CA THR A 90 -12.85 10.66 17.38
C THR A 90 -12.05 11.83 16.78
N VAL A 91 -11.77 12.89 17.56
CA VAL A 91 -10.95 14.03 17.10
C VAL A 91 -9.51 13.60 16.81
N ALA A 92 -8.93 12.75 17.67
CA ALA A 92 -7.59 12.21 17.45
C ALA A 92 -7.54 11.30 16.23
N MET A 93 -8.54 10.43 16.06
CA MET A 93 -8.65 9.55 14.89
C MET A 93 -8.85 10.35 13.59
N ALA A 94 -9.70 11.37 13.59
CA ALA A 94 -9.91 12.24 12.43
C ALA A 94 -8.63 12.96 12.02
N LEU A 95 -7.85 13.45 12.99
CA LEU A 95 -6.58 14.11 12.72
C LEU A 95 -5.51 13.11 12.24
N MET A 96 -5.47 11.89 12.79
CA MET A 96 -4.58 10.84 12.31
C MET A 96 -4.87 10.47 10.84
N ILE A 97 -6.14 10.30 10.49
CA ILE A 97 -6.57 10.06 9.11
C ILE A 97 -6.26 11.27 8.22
N GLY A 98 -6.48 12.49 8.71
CA GLY A 98 -6.17 13.72 7.97
C GLY A 98 -4.68 13.89 7.66
N VAL A 99 -3.81 13.66 8.64
CA VAL A 99 -2.35 13.67 8.46
C VAL A 99 -1.92 12.54 7.54
N GLY A 100 -2.42 11.32 7.75
CA GLY A 100 -2.12 10.17 6.88
C GLY A 100 -2.51 10.45 5.42
N THR A 101 -3.70 11.00 5.21
CA THR A 101 -4.19 11.38 3.87
C THR A 101 -3.34 12.50 3.27
N GLY A 102 -2.98 13.53 4.04
CA GLY A 102 -2.13 14.63 3.57
C GLY A 102 -0.71 14.18 3.18
N ILE A 103 -0.12 13.27 3.98
CA ILE A 103 1.16 12.64 3.64
C ILE A 103 1.01 11.80 2.39
N SER A 104 -0.02 10.94 2.30
CA SER A 104 -0.26 10.10 1.13
C SER A 104 -0.43 10.93 -0.14
N ILE A 105 -1.25 12.00 -0.13
CA ILE A 105 -1.42 12.89 -1.29
C ILE A 105 -0.08 13.51 -1.71
N ARG A 106 0.71 14.00 -0.75
CA ARG A 106 2.04 14.56 -1.04
C ARG A 106 2.96 13.50 -1.65
N THR A 107 2.97 12.29 -1.11
CA THR A 107 3.81 11.18 -1.58
C THR A 107 3.38 10.72 -2.96
N LEU A 108 2.08 10.64 -3.25
CA LEU A 108 1.55 10.34 -4.58
C LEU A 108 2.03 11.38 -5.60
N ILE A 109 1.94 12.68 -5.28
CA ILE A 109 2.42 13.73 -6.21
C ILE A 109 3.95 13.65 -6.38
N ALA A 110 4.70 13.54 -5.28
CA ALA A 110 6.16 13.53 -5.34
C ALA A 110 6.73 12.28 -6.03
N THR A 111 6.16 11.11 -5.76
CA THR A 111 6.66 9.83 -6.26
C THR A 111 6.08 9.52 -7.64
N ASP A 112 4.76 9.64 -7.78
CA ASP A 112 4.09 9.18 -9.00
C ASP A 112 4.07 10.24 -10.10
N VAL A 113 4.08 11.53 -9.76
CA VAL A 113 4.14 12.58 -10.79
C VAL A 113 5.58 13.03 -11.00
N VAL A 114 6.22 13.57 -9.97
CA VAL A 114 7.57 14.13 -10.09
C VAL A 114 8.61 13.03 -10.29
N GLY A 115 8.49 11.90 -9.57
CA GLY A 115 9.38 10.75 -9.72
C GLY A 115 9.31 10.13 -11.12
N ASN A 116 8.10 9.94 -11.67
CA ASN A 116 7.96 9.41 -13.03
C ASN A 116 8.50 10.38 -14.11
N VAL A 117 8.28 11.70 -13.95
CA VAL A 117 8.87 12.70 -14.88
C VAL A 117 10.40 12.68 -14.82
N ARG A 118 10.99 12.66 -13.62
CA ARG A 118 12.45 12.54 -13.45
C ARG A 118 12.98 11.23 -14.01
N ALA A 119 12.27 10.13 -13.82
CA ALA A 119 12.63 8.84 -14.38
C ALA A 119 12.72 8.90 -15.90
N VAL A 120 11.69 9.43 -16.58
CA VAL A 120 11.65 9.56 -18.05
C VAL A 120 12.79 10.44 -18.58
N ILE A 121 13.08 11.56 -17.91
CA ILE A 121 14.21 12.44 -18.28
C ILE A 121 15.55 11.70 -18.12
N SER A 122 15.73 10.99 -17.01
CA SER A 122 16.96 10.24 -16.74
C SER A 122 17.14 9.02 -17.65
N GLU A 123 16.05 8.39 -18.09
CA GLU A 123 16.06 7.26 -19.02
C GLU A 123 16.33 7.74 -20.44
N THR A 124 15.86 8.93 -20.82
CA THR A 124 16.16 9.57 -22.11
C THR A 124 17.67 9.78 -22.28
N ALA A 125 18.37 10.17 -21.21
CA ALA A 125 19.83 10.32 -21.23
C ALA A 125 20.58 8.97 -21.38
N LYS A 126 19.95 7.84 -21.03
CA LYS A 126 20.55 6.50 -21.04
C LYS A 126 20.19 5.67 -22.28
N VAL A 127 19.41 6.21 -23.22
CA VAL A 127 19.01 5.50 -24.46
C VAL A 127 20.23 5.08 -25.30
N LEU A 128 21.37 5.78 -25.17
CA LEU A 128 22.60 5.46 -25.91
C LEU A 128 23.54 4.46 -25.23
N GLU A 129 23.37 4.17 -23.93
CA GLU A 129 24.29 3.33 -23.15
C GLU A 129 23.60 2.08 -22.60
N GLY A 130 24.01 0.89 -23.08
CA GLY A 130 23.51 -0.40 -22.58
C GLY A 130 23.32 -1.47 -23.65
N SER A 131 22.86 -2.65 -23.22
CA SER A 131 22.57 -3.82 -24.08
C SER A 131 21.34 -3.58 -24.99
N PRO A 132 21.20 -4.26 -26.15
CA PRO A 132 20.09 -4.06 -27.08
C PRO A 132 18.70 -4.21 -26.45
N ALA A 133 18.54 -5.12 -25.49
CA ALA A 133 17.27 -5.34 -24.78
C ALA A 133 16.91 -4.17 -23.84
N THR A 134 17.90 -3.59 -23.16
CA THR A 134 17.69 -2.44 -22.26
C THR A 134 17.36 -1.17 -23.03
N ARG A 135 17.96 -0.97 -24.21
CA ARG A 135 17.67 0.18 -25.11
C ARG A 135 16.23 0.16 -25.59
N LEU A 136 15.72 -1.01 -25.99
CA LEU A 136 14.34 -1.17 -26.43
C LEU A 136 13.35 -0.87 -25.27
N GLY A 137 13.68 -1.32 -24.05
CA GLY A 137 12.89 -1.03 -22.85
C GLY A 137 12.77 0.47 -22.55
N TYR A 138 13.89 1.20 -22.58
CA TYR A 138 13.89 2.66 -22.37
C TYR A 138 13.14 3.40 -23.49
N PHE A 139 13.34 3.00 -24.75
CA PHE A 139 12.64 3.61 -25.88
C PHE A 139 11.12 3.44 -25.80
N ILE A 140 10.65 2.22 -25.52
CA ILE A 140 9.22 1.94 -25.35
C ILE A 140 8.65 2.78 -24.21
N ARG A 141 9.35 2.85 -23.06
CA ARG A 141 8.87 3.61 -21.90
C ARG A 141 8.74 5.09 -22.19
N ILE A 142 9.73 5.71 -22.83
CA ILE A 142 9.69 7.14 -23.22
C ILE A 142 8.54 7.41 -24.19
N VAL A 143 8.40 6.58 -25.25
CA VAL A 143 7.34 6.75 -26.25
C VAL A 143 5.96 6.60 -25.62
N PHE A 144 5.77 5.60 -24.75
CA PHE A 144 4.51 5.39 -24.04
C PHE A 144 4.18 6.54 -23.10
N THR A 145 5.15 7.07 -22.34
CA THR A 145 4.91 8.20 -21.45
C THR A 145 4.55 9.47 -22.22
N ILE A 146 5.25 9.77 -23.31
CA ILE A 146 4.92 10.93 -24.16
C ILE A 146 3.52 10.76 -24.77
N CYS A 147 3.19 9.58 -25.33
CA CYS A 147 1.86 9.31 -25.87
C CYS A 147 0.75 9.41 -24.81
N ALA A 148 1.01 8.95 -23.58
CA ALA A 148 0.08 9.05 -22.47
C ALA A 148 -0.13 10.51 -22.02
N LEU A 149 0.94 11.30 -21.92
CA LEU A 149 0.85 12.73 -21.62
C LEU A 149 0.06 13.49 -22.69
N LEU A 150 0.31 13.20 -23.98
CA LEU A 150 -0.47 13.78 -25.08
C LEU A 150 -1.95 13.36 -24.97
N TYR A 151 -2.25 12.10 -24.67
CA TYR A 151 -3.64 11.65 -24.46
C TYR A 151 -4.34 12.43 -23.33
N PHE A 152 -3.71 12.60 -22.18
CA PHE A 152 -4.28 13.34 -21.05
C PHE A 152 -4.45 14.84 -21.34
N LEU A 153 -3.47 15.46 -21.99
CA LEU A 153 -3.52 16.87 -22.34
C LEU A 153 -4.62 17.16 -23.39
N PHE A 154 -4.87 16.22 -24.31
CA PHE A 154 -5.86 16.39 -25.38
C PHE A 154 -7.26 15.85 -25.05
N ILE A 155 -7.45 15.05 -23.99
CA ILE A 155 -8.79 14.86 -23.40
C ILE A 155 -9.39 16.21 -22.99
N LEU A 156 -8.54 17.13 -22.53
CA LEU A 156 -8.94 18.48 -22.11
C LEU A 156 -9.23 19.44 -23.28
N VAL A 157 -8.79 19.12 -24.51
CA VAL A 157 -8.93 20.00 -25.70
C VAL A 157 -10.02 19.46 -26.65
N PRO A 158 -11.06 20.25 -26.98
CA PRO A 158 -12.13 19.81 -27.88
C PRO A 158 -11.62 19.40 -29.27
N LYS A 159 -12.20 18.33 -29.83
CA LYS A 159 -11.83 17.61 -31.07
C LYS A 159 -12.05 18.40 -32.39
N GLY A 160 -11.68 19.68 -32.45
CA GLY A 160 -12.01 20.59 -33.55
C GLY A 160 -10.85 21.26 -34.30
N GLY A 161 -9.58 20.94 -34.00
CA GLY A 161 -8.42 21.62 -34.62
C GLY A 161 -7.95 21.03 -35.97
N PRO A 162 -7.45 21.86 -36.92
CA PRO A 162 -6.94 21.41 -38.22
C PRO A 162 -5.60 20.65 -38.01
N GLY A 163 -5.64 19.34 -38.19
CA GLY A 163 -4.58 18.38 -37.80
C GLY A 163 -5.10 17.17 -37.02
N GLY A 164 -6.38 17.19 -36.61
CA GLY A 164 -7.00 16.22 -35.71
C GLY A 164 -6.92 14.74 -36.10
N LYS A 165 -6.66 14.36 -37.36
CA LYS A 165 -6.56 12.93 -37.75
C LYS A 165 -5.26 12.26 -37.26
N PHE A 166 -4.11 12.91 -37.45
CA PHE A 166 -2.82 12.40 -36.95
C PHE A 166 -2.77 12.40 -35.42
N PHE A 167 -3.28 13.48 -34.81
CA PHE A 167 -3.33 13.60 -33.36
C PHE A 167 -4.32 12.61 -32.71
N ASN A 168 -5.44 12.28 -33.37
CA ASN A 168 -6.38 11.27 -32.88
C ASN A 168 -5.77 9.86 -32.95
N TYR A 169 -4.87 9.58 -33.90
CA TYR A 169 -4.14 8.31 -33.95
C TYR A 169 -3.17 8.16 -32.78
N ILE A 170 -2.39 9.21 -32.46
CA ILE A 170 -1.48 9.22 -31.30
C ILE A 170 -2.27 9.13 -29.98
N ALA A 171 -3.40 9.85 -29.87
CA ALA A 171 -4.27 9.75 -28.70
C ALA A 171 -4.89 8.35 -28.54
N THR A 172 -5.22 7.67 -29.65
CA THR A 172 -5.72 6.29 -29.63
C THR A 172 -4.64 5.32 -29.14
N ILE A 173 -3.38 5.48 -29.57
CA ILE A 173 -2.25 4.70 -29.06
C ILE A 173 -2.03 4.97 -27.56
N GLY A 174 -2.10 6.24 -27.14
CA GLY A 174 -2.02 6.62 -25.72
C GLY A 174 -3.13 6.00 -24.86
N LYS A 175 -4.36 5.87 -25.39
CA LYS A 175 -5.45 5.15 -24.72
C LYS A 175 -5.12 3.68 -24.50
N TYR A 176 -4.60 2.99 -25.52
CA TYR A 176 -4.21 1.58 -25.38
C TYR A 176 -3.04 1.41 -24.40
N ALA A 177 -2.06 2.31 -24.42
CA ALA A 177 -0.97 2.37 -23.45
C ALA A 177 -1.48 2.49 -22.01
N LEU A 178 -2.49 3.34 -21.77
CA LEU A 178 -3.11 3.52 -20.46
C LEU A 178 -3.84 2.24 -20.00
N ILE A 179 -4.59 1.59 -20.89
CA ILE A 179 -5.27 0.32 -20.58
C ILE A 179 -4.25 -0.76 -20.19
N VAL A 180 -3.14 -0.86 -20.92
CA VAL A 180 -2.06 -1.80 -20.60
C VAL A 180 -1.44 -1.48 -19.24
N TYR A 181 -1.16 -0.21 -18.96
CA TYR A 181 -0.61 0.21 -17.67
C TYR A 181 -1.55 -0.10 -16.49
N MET A 182 -2.85 0.16 -16.64
CA MET A 182 -3.86 -0.23 -15.65
C MET A 182 -3.92 -1.74 -15.46
N GLY A 183 -3.79 -2.52 -16.55
CA GLY A 183 -3.68 -3.98 -16.48
C GLY A 183 -2.47 -4.46 -15.68
N ILE A 184 -1.30 -3.83 -15.86
CA ILE A 184 -0.10 -4.11 -15.08
C ILE A 184 -0.31 -3.76 -13.60
N ALA A 185 -0.92 -2.62 -13.29
CA ALA A 185 -1.19 -2.19 -11.91
C ALA A 185 -2.12 -3.18 -11.18
N ILE A 186 -3.19 -3.63 -11.84
CA ILE A 186 -4.07 -4.68 -11.32
C ILE A 186 -3.28 -5.99 -11.15
N GLY A 187 -2.45 -6.37 -12.13
CA GLY A 187 -1.59 -7.55 -12.06
C GLY A 187 -0.65 -7.56 -10.86
N ASN A 188 0.03 -6.44 -10.59
CA ASN A 188 0.88 -6.27 -9.41
C ASN A 188 0.11 -6.38 -8.09
N THR A 189 -1.17 -6.01 -8.10
CA THR A 189 -2.04 -6.12 -6.92
C THR A 189 -2.44 -7.59 -6.70
N ILE A 190 -2.82 -8.30 -7.77
CA ILE A 190 -3.09 -9.75 -7.73
C ILE A 190 -1.85 -10.52 -7.26
N GLN A 191 -0.66 -10.13 -7.71
CA GLN A 191 0.60 -10.75 -7.30
C GLN A 191 0.82 -10.67 -5.78
N GLN A 192 0.44 -9.56 -5.13
CA GLN A 192 0.54 -9.44 -3.68
C GLN A 192 -0.39 -10.42 -2.96
N PHE A 193 -1.61 -10.60 -3.46
CA PHE A 193 -2.55 -11.58 -2.90
C PHE A 193 -2.07 -13.02 -3.10
N VAL A 194 -1.64 -13.36 -4.32
CA VAL A 194 -1.10 -14.69 -4.65
C VAL A 194 0.19 -14.97 -3.85
N GLY A 195 1.04 -13.97 -3.68
CA GLY A 195 2.25 -14.07 -2.86
C GLY A 195 1.92 -14.37 -1.40
N THR A 196 0.94 -13.68 -0.83
CA THR A 196 0.48 -13.94 0.54
C THR A 196 -0.10 -15.35 0.68
N ALA A 197 -0.90 -15.80 -0.30
CA ALA A 197 -1.44 -17.16 -0.34
C ALA A 197 -0.33 -18.22 -0.48
N THR A 198 0.67 -17.95 -1.30
CA THR A 198 1.83 -18.85 -1.50
C THR A 198 2.62 -19.00 -0.19
N VAL A 199 2.87 -17.89 0.52
CA VAL A 199 3.53 -17.94 1.84
C VAL A 199 2.71 -18.73 2.85
N ALA A 200 1.38 -18.62 2.81
CA ALA A 200 0.51 -19.38 3.69
C ALA A 200 0.55 -20.90 3.38
N ILE A 201 0.58 -21.27 2.09
CA ILE A 201 0.69 -22.67 1.64
C ILE A 201 2.08 -23.24 1.97
N ASP A 202 3.15 -22.49 1.69
CA ASP A 202 4.53 -22.87 2.03
C ASP A 202 4.67 -23.14 3.53
N ARG A 203 4.06 -22.29 4.37
CA ARG A 203 4.03 -22.52 5.82
C ARG A 203 3.36 -23.85 6.21
N LEU A 204 2.29 -24.25 5.51
CA LEU A 204 1.61 -25.52 5.79
C LEU A 204 2.40 -26.74 5.29
N ILE A 205 3.01 -26.65 4.11
CA ILE A 205 3.68 -27.79 3.46
C ILE A 205 5.13 -27.94 3.94
N SER A 206 5.90 -26.86 3.84
CA SER A 206 7.33 -26.85 4.16
C SER A 206 7.56 -26.73 5.66
N THR A 207 6.94 -25.75 6.32
CA THR A 207 7.22 -25.51 7.76
C THR A 207 6.51 -26.50 8.68
N TRP A 208 5.26 -26.87 8.41
CA TRP A 208 4.49 -27.75 9.30
C TRP A 208 4.69 -29.24 8.99
N LEU A 209 4.45 -29.68 7.74
CA LEU A 209 4.61 -31.08 7.34
C LEU A 209 6.08 -31.48 7.10
N GLY A 210 6.97 -30.50 6.88
CA GLY A 210 8.38 -30.75 6.59
C GLY A 210 8.57 -31.55 5.31
N LEU A 211 7.68 -31.33 4.33
CA LEU A 211 7.78 -31.84 2.97
C LEU A 211 8.40 -30.72 2.13
N SER A 212 9.72 -30.63 2.17
CA SER A 212 10.52 -29.84 1.22
C SER A 212 10.82 -30.66 -0.01
#